data_AF-A0A9P6NCL2-F1
#
_entry.id   AF-A0A9P6NCL2-F1
#
_cell.length_a   1.000
_cell.length_b   1.000
_cell.length_c   1.000
_cell.angle_alpha   90.00
_cell.angle_beta   90.00
_cell.angle_gamma   90.00
#
_symmetry.space_group_name_H-M   'P 1'
#
loop_
_entity.id
_entity.type
_entity.pdbx_description
1 polymer ?
#
loop_
_entity_poly.entity_id
_entity_poly.type
_entity_poly.pdbx_seq_one_letter_code
_entity_poly.pdbx_strand_id
1 'polypeptide(L)'
;MAPIVTMDFVTWMVVTLHLTDSETTITTALIRPSIRIRRLYVQGNKIFQNSVPKFPQLKKRYDSITDDFCADVKKLFGDENDFAHKGGLKHMGEAMDQGMVLALSLGDDYAAGMLWLDSDYPLNKSTTTPGVARGTCDRGSGDPKLVESKYPGASVVFSKLRFGDIDSTYMPRKGNYSSTGPE
;
A
#
# COMPACT_ATOMS: atom_id res chain seq x y z
N MET A 1 7.72 -5.79 30.40
CA MET A 1 8.50 -5.87 29.14
C MET A 1 7.55 -6.36 28.06
N ALA A 2 7.19 -5.49 27.10
CA ALA A 2 6.40 -5.92 25.96
C ALA A 2 7.24 -6.90 25.11
N PRO A 3 6.66 -8.00 24.60
CA PRO A 3 7.41 -8.91 23.74
C PRO A 3 7.76 -8.16 22.44
N ILE A 4 9.06 -7.93 22.24
CA ILE A 4 9.59 -7.54 20.93
C ILE A 4 9.51 -8.80 20.07
N VAL A 5 8.53 -8.84 19.17
CA VAL A 5 8.44 -9.90 18.16
C VAL A 5 9.40 -9.52 17.04
N THR A 6 10.58 -10.12 17.03
CA THR A 6 11.47 -10.08 15.86
C THR A 6 10.87 -11.00 14.80
N MET A 7 10.47 -10.43 13.67
CA MET A 7 9.80 -11.14 12.58
C MET A 7 10.85 -11.62 11.57
N ASP A 8 10.84 -12.92 11.26
CA ASP A 8 11.77 -13.55 10.31
C ASP A 8 11.13 -13.60 8.90
N PHE A 9 11.70 -12.88 7.93
CA PHE A 9 11.05 -12.55 6.64
C PHE A 9 11.73 -13.19 5.42
N VAL A 10 12.39 -14.34 5.58
CA VAL A 10 13.40 -14.86 4.63
C VAL A 10 12.88 -15.24 3.23
N THR A 11 11.59 -15.13 2.91
CA THR A 11 11.12 -15.48 1.55
C THR A 11 9.92 -14.68 1.05
N TRP A 12 9.00 -14.29 1.92
CA TRP A 12 7.77 -13.58 1.54
C TRP A 12 7.27 -12.72 2.69
N MET A 13 6.81 -11.49 2.40
CA MET A 13 6.06 -10.71 3.37
C MET A 13 4.71 -10.35 2.78
N VAL A 14 3.66 -10.90 3.39
CA VAL A 14 2.28 -10.49 3.14
C VAL A 14 1.77 -9.79 4.38
N VAL A 15 1.29 -8.56 4.22
CA VAL A 15 0.61 -7.81 5.28
C VAL A 15 -0.85 -7.65 4.89
N THR A 16 -1.73 -8.13 5.75
CA THR A 16 -3.17 -7.97 5.62
C THR A 16 -3.69 -7.07 6.74
N LEU A 17 -4.41 -6.03 6.34
CA LEU A 17 -5.03 -5.04 7.21
C LEU A 17 -6.53 -4.98 6.92
N HIS A 18 -7.36 -4.97 7.97
CA HIS A 18 -8.80 -4.76 7.82
C HIS A 18 -9.17 -3.35 8.28
N LEU A 19 -9.79 -2.58 7.38
CA LEU A 19 -10.36 -1.27 7.67
C LEU A 19 -11.86 -1.47 7.93
N THR A 20 -12.27 -1.37 9.20
CA THR A 20 -13.61 -1.76 9.65
C THR A 20 -14.73 -0.95 9.02
N ASP A 21 -14.50 0.35 8.78
CA ASP A 21 -15.55 1.25 8.29
C ASP A 21 -15.99 0.94 6.85
N SER A 22 -15.20 0.13 6.14
CA SER A 22 -15.47 -0.28 4.75
C SER A 22 -15.68 -1.78 4.59
N GLU A 23 -15.68 -2.56 5.68
CA GLU A 23 -15.60 -4.03 5.69
C GLU A 23 -14.53 -4.60 4.73
N THR A 24 -13.51 -3.80 4.39
CA THR A 24 -12.55 -4.13 3.35
C THR A 24 -11.26 -4.60 3.99
N THR A 25 -10.82 -5.77 3.54
CA THR A 25 -9.51 -6.32 3.88
C THR A 25 -8.54 -6.00 2.75
N ILE A 26 -7.46 -5.31 3.06
CA ILE A 26 -6.38 -4.97 2.13
C ILE A 26 -5.25 -5.95 2.36
N THR A 27 -4.78 -6.63 1.32
CA THR A 27 -3.61 -7.51 1.39
C THR A 27 -2.53 -7.05 0.43
N THR A 28 -1.31 -6.85 0.94
CA THR A 28 -0.14 -6.44 0.16
C THR A 28 0.97 -7.48 0.32
N ALA A 29 1.61 -7.87 -0.77
CA ALA A 29 2.66 -8.89 -0.78
C ALA A 29 3.88 -8.47 -1.59
N LEU A 30 5.09 -8.54 -1.04
CA LEU A 30 6.35 -8.51 -1.81
C LEU A 30 6.71 -9.94 -2.25
N ILE A 31 6.92 -10.13 -3.56
CA ILE A 31 7.12 -11.45 -4.19
C ILE A 31 8.55 -11.55 -4.73
N ARG A 32 9.39 -12.39 -4.11
CA ARG A 32 10.85 -12.41 -4.29
C ARG A 32 11.43 -13.01 -5.58
N PRO A 33 10.88 -14.02 -6.28
CA PRO A 33 11.48 -14.46 -7.55
C PRO A 33 11.26 -13.47 -8.70
N SER A 34 10.36 -12.49 -8.51
CA SER A 34 10.03 -11.51 -9.55
C SER A 34 10.07 -10.07 -9.07
N ILE A 35 10.60 -9.85 -7.85
CA ILE A 35 10.70 -8.59 -7.11
C ILE A 35 9.57 -7.62 -7.47
N ARG A 36 8.35 -7.95 -7.03
CA ARG A 36 7.16 -7.12 -7.27
C ARG A 36 6.28 -7.03 -6.04
N ILE A 37 5.56 -5.92 -5.89
CA ILE A 37 4.56 -5.75 -4.84
C ILE A 37 3.16 -5.91 -5.45
N ARG A 38 2.43 -6.93 -5.00
CA ARG A 38 1.02 -7.16 -5.38
C ARG A 38 0.07 -6.67 -4.31
N ARG A 39 -1.11 -6.26 -4.73
CA ARG A 39 -2.22 -5.82 -3.89
C ARG A 39 -3.49 -6.54 -4.30
N LEU A 40 -4.31 -6.91 -3.32
CA LEU A 40 -5.68 -7.33 -3.51
C LEU A 40 -6.56 -6.81 -2.38
N TYR A 41 -7.87 -6.82 -2.63
CA TYR A 41 -8.90 -6.43 -1.69
C TYR A 41 -9.89 -7.57 -1.50
N VAL A 42 -10.39 -7.75 -0.28
CA VAL A 42 -11.47 -8.69 0.02
C VAL A 42 -12.61 -7.94 0.69
N GLN A 43 -13.79 -8.01 0.10
CA GLN A 43 -15.04 -7.48 0.67
C GLN A 43 -16.06 -8.63 0.71
N GLY A 44 -16.57 -8.95 1.90
CA GLY A 44 -17.33 -10.18 2.12
C GLY A 44 -16.53 -11.41 1.62
N ASN A 45 -17.14 -12.19 0.72
CA ASN A 45 -16.53 -13.39 0.12
C ASN A 45 -15.94 -13.14 -1.28
N LYS A 46 -15.81 -11.88 -1.71
CA LYS A 46 -15.31 -11.53 -3.05
C LYS A 46 -13.89 -10.97 -2.96
N ILE A 47 -13.03 -11.49 -3.84
CA ILE A 47 -11.66 -11.00 -4.01
C ILE A 47 -11.64 -10.06 -5.22
N PHE A 48 -11.12 -8.85 -5.03
CA PHE A 48 -10.90 -7.85 -6.06
C PHE A 48 -9.39 -7.68 -6.27
N GLN A 49 -8.95 -7.86 -7.51
CA GLN A 49 -7.57 -7.59 -7.89
C GLN A 49 -7.30 -6.08 -7.89
N ASN A 50 -6.02 -5.69 -7.77
CA ASN A 50 -5.64 -4.30 -7.88
C ASN A 50 -6.09 -3.67 -9.22
N SER A 51 -6.35 -2.37 -9.21
CA SER A 51 -6.66 -1.64 -10.43
C SER A 51 -5.44 -1.58 -11.36
N VAL A 52 -5.73 -1.50 -12.66
CA VAL A 52 -4.71 -1.29 -13.69
C VAL A 52 -4.65 0.21 -13.99
N PRO A 53 -3.46 0.85 -14.05
CA PRO A 53 -3.31 2.24 -14.45
C PRO A 53 -3.93 2.50 -15.81
N LYS A 54 -4.72 3.59 -15.93
CA LYS A 54 -5.43 3.96 -17.15
C LYS A 54 -4.79 5.20 -17.80
N PHE A 55 -3.54 5.08 -18.20
CA PHE A 55 -2.84 6.11 -18.97
C PHE A 55 -2.51 5.58 -20.37
N PRO A 56 -3.05 6.19 -21.45
CA PRO A 56 -2.75 5.76 -22.82
C PRO A 56 -1.26 5.72 -23.16
N GLN A 57 -0.45 6.52 -22.47
CA GLN A 57 1.00 6.60 -22.62
C GLN A 57 1.72 5.36 -22.06
N LEU A 58 1.11 4.64 -21.11
CA LEU A 58 1.66 3.39 -20.58
C LEU A 58 1.31 2.24 -21.54
N LYS A 59 2.30 1.84 -22.35
CA LYS A 59 2.15 0.76 -23.34
C LYS A 59 2.10 -0.63 -22.70
N LYS A 60 2.72 -0.79 -21.53
CA LYS A 60 2.73 -2.03 -20.75
C LYS A 60 1.54 -2.05 -19.81
N ARG A 61 0.93 -3.23 -19.63
CA ARG A 61 -0.11 -3.44 -18.62
C ARG A 61 0.56 -3.67 -17.26
N TYR A 62 0.16 -2.88 -16.27
CA TYR A 62 0.62 -3.02 -14.88
C TYR A 62 -0.56 -3.30 -13.94
N ASP A 63 -0.40 -4.26 -13.03
CA ASP A 63 -1.35 -4.54 -11.94
C ASP A 63 -0.63 -4.69 -10.59
N SER A 64 0.67 -4.43 -10.57
CA SER A 64 1.57 -4.57 -9.44
C SER A 64 2.73 -3.58 -9.58
N ILE A 65 3.38 -3.27 -8.46
CA ILE A 65 4.56 -2.40 -8.47
C ILE A 65 5.77 -3.26 -8.83
N THR A 66 6.48 -2.84 -9.87
CA THR A 66 7.74 -3.40 -10.37
C THR A 66 8.70 -2.24 -10.64
N ASP A 67 10.01 -2.48 -10.74
CA ASP A 67 10.95 -1.42 -11.11
C ASP A 67 10.62 -0.82 -12.49
N ASP A 68 10.15 -1.65 -13.44
CA ASP A 68 9.63 -1.24 -14.75
C ASP A 68 8.43 -0.28 -14.62
N PHE A 69 7.45 -0.65 -13.78
CA PHE A 69 6.32 0.23 -13.50
C PHE A 69 6.80 1.56 -12.93
N CYS A 70 7.66 1.52 -11.91
CA CYS A 70 8.22 2.72 -11.28
C CYS A 70 8.92 3.62 -12.30
N ALA A 71 9.75 3.07 -13.18
CA ALA A 71 10.43 3.82 -14.22
C ALA A 71 9.45 4.45 -15.22
N ASP A 72 8.46 3.69 -15.69
CA ASP A 72 7.47 4.16 -16.66
C ASP A 72 6.57 5.26 -16.09
N VAL A 73 6.05 5.11 -14.85
CA VAL A 73 5.22 6.16 -14.23
C VAL A 73 6.03 7.39 -13.86
N LYS A 74 7.28 7.24 -13.37
CA LYS A 74 8.16 8.39 -13.10
C LYS A 74 8.42 9.20 -14.36
N LYS A 75 8.73 8.53 -15.47
CA LYS A 75 8.88 9.17 -16.78
C LYS A 75 7.59 9.84 -17.25
N LEU A 76 6.44 9.18 -17.11
CA LEU A 76 5.14 9.72 -17.53
C LEU A 76 4.75 10.97 -16.75
N PHE A 77 4.97 10.97 -15.43
CA PHE A 77 4.60 12.09 -14.56
C PHE A 77 5.65 13.22 -14.58
N GLY A 78 6.81 12.97 -15.20
CA GLY A 78 7.91 13.93 -15.25
C GLY A 78 8.59 14.11 -13.90
N ASP A 79 8.61 13.06 -13.09
CA ASP A 79 9.21 13.03 -11.76
C ASP A 79 10.61 12.40 -11.82
N GLU A 80 11.53 12.86 -10.98
CA GLU A 80 12.81 12.18 -10.78
C GLU A 80 12.58 10.78 -10.21
N ASN A 81 13.35 9.82 -10.73
CA ASN A 81 13.31 8.42 -10.28
C ASN A 81 14.30 8.17 -9.14
N ASP A 82 14.14 8.94 -8.05
CA ASP A 82 14.92 8.76 -6.81
C ASP A 82 14.83 7.34 -6.25
N PHE A 83 13.72 6.66 -6.52
CA PHE A 83 13.50 5.27 -6.14
C PHE A 83 14.54 4.34 -6.77
N ALA A 84 14.75 4.46 -8.08
CA ALA A 84 15.80 3.70 -8.77
C ALA A 84 17.20 4.13 -8.32
N HIS A 85 17.44 5.43 -8.11
CA HIS A 85 18.73 5.92 -7.59
C HIS A 85 19.08 5.33 -6.22
N LYS A 86 18.07 5.00 -5.40
CA LYS A 86 18.24 4.36 -4.09
C LYS A 86 18.25 2.83 -4.12
N GLY A 87 18.29 2.21 -5.30
CA GLY A 87 18.39 0.76 -5.49
C GLY A 87 17.05 0.02 -5.65
N GLY A 88 15.96 0.76 -5.86
CA GLY A 88 14.67 0.23 -6.28
C GLY A 88 14.09 -0.84 -5.36
N LEU A 89 13.32 -1.76 -5.95
CA LEU A 89 12.68 -2.83 -5.17
C LEU A 89 13.68 -3.85 -4.61
N LYS A 90 14.89 -3.96 -5.19
CA LYS A 90 15.95 -4.82 -4.65
C LYS A 90 16.36 -4.36 -3.25
N HIS A 91 16.71 -3.08 -3.08
CA HIS A 91 17.07 -2.54 -1.77
C HIS A 91 15.87 -2.51 -0.80
N MET A 92 14.65 -2.25 -1.30
CA MET A 92 13.44 -2.38 -0.47
C MET A 92 13.30 -3.80 0.07
N GLY A 93 13.56 -4.81 -0.77
CA GLY A 93 13.62 -6.20 -0.36
C GLY A 93 14.69 -6.45 0.69
N GLU A 94 15.94 -6.04 0.44
CA GLU A 94 17.03 -6.22 1.40
C GLU A 94 16.72 -5.58 2.77
N ALA A 95 16.09 -4.40 2.79
CA ALA A 95 15.63 -3.77 4.03
C ALA A 95 14.56 -4.60 4.76
N MET A 96 13.64 -5.23 4.02
CA MET A 96 12.64 -6.13 4.60
C MET A 96 13.26 -7.42 5.17
N ASP A 97 14.34 -7.94 4.56
CA ASP A 97 15.06 -9.11 5.08
C ASP A 97 15.77 -8.83 6.40
N GLN A 98 16.15 -7.58 6.65
CA GLN A 98 16.73 -7.13 7.92
C GLN A 98 15.69 -6.98 9.05
N GLY A 99 14.40 -7.14 8.73
CA GLY A 99 13.30 -6.90 9.65
C GLY A 99 12.89 -5.43 9.68
N MET A 100 11.57 -5.21 9.59
CA MET A 100 10.96 -3.88 9.72
C MET A 100 9.99 -3.83 10.89
N VAL A 101 9.75 -2.63 11.42
CA VAL A 101 8.76 -2.39 12.47
C VAL A 101 7.45 -1.91 11.83
N LEU A 102 6.33 -2.49 12.24
CA LEU A 102 5.00 -2.02 11.85
C LEU A 102 4.65 -0.71 12.59
N ALA A 103 4.34 0.35 11.84
CA ALA A 103 3.81 1.60 12.36
C ALA A 103 2.36 1.79 11.88
N LEU A 104 1.46 2.14 12.80
CA LEU A 104 0.06 2.51 12.53
C LEU A 104 -0.16 3.92 13.05
N SER A 105 -0.68 4.82 12.22
CA SER A 105 -0.82 6.23 12.56
C SER A 105 -2.08 6.85 11.94
N LEU A 106 -2.58 7.89 12.61
CA LEU A 106 -3.57 8.83 12.10
C LEU A 106 -3.00 10.23 12.31
N GLY A 107 -3.04 11.06 11.27
CA GLY A 107 -2.53 12.43 11.34
C GLY A 107 -2.90 13.22 10.09
N ASP A 108 -2.82 14.54 10.21
CA ASP A 108 -2.87 15.48 9.11
C ASP A 108 -1.45 15.90 8.67
N ASP A 109 -1.37 16.81 7.71
CA ASP A 109 -0.10 17.19 7.08
C ASP A 109 0.02 18.72 6.98
N TYR A 110 0.84 19.27 7.87
CA TYR A 110 1.15 20.70 7.93
C TYR A 110 2.00 21.22 6.76
N ALA A 111 2.66 20.34 6.02
CA ALA A 111 3.55 20.74 4.93
C ALA A 111 2.81 20.86 3.60
N ALA A 112 1.91 19.91 3.31
CA ALA A 112 1.25 19.83 2.02
C ALA A 112 -0.27 19.57 2.09
N GLY A 113 -0.87 19.64 3.28
CA GLY A 113 -2.32 19.54 3.47
C GLY A 113 -2.90 18.20 2.99
N MET A 114 -2.11 17.12 3.02
CA MET A 114 -2.46 15.79 2.51
C MET A 114 -2.83 15.75 1.00
N LEU A 115 -2.63 16.87 0.28
CA LEU A 115 -3.09 17.03 -1.10
C LEU A 115 -2.38 16.08 -2.08
N TRP A 116 -1.16 15.66 -1.73
CA TRP A 116 -0.39 14.64 -2.48
C TRP A 116 -1.00 13.24 -2.39
N LEU A 117 -2.00 13.03 -1.53
CA LEU A 117 -2.72 11.76 -1.37
C LEU A 117 -4.11 11.81 -2.01
N ASP A 118 -4.87 12.89 -1.84
CA ASP A 118 -6.30 12.91 -2.14
C ASP A 118 -6.80 14.11 -2.98
N SER A 119 -5.92 14.99 -3.45
CA SER A 119 -6.27 16.19 -4.22
C SER A 119 -5.37 16.34 -5.46
N ASP A 120 -5.17 17.58 -5.92
CA ASP A 120 -4.22 17.93 -6.97
C ASP A 120 -2.87 18.34 -6.36
N TYR A 121 -1.79 17.70 -6.78
CA TYR A 121 -0.44 18.07 -6.31
C TYR A 121 0.65 17.84 -7.37
N PRO A 122 1.62 18.77 -7.52
CA PRO A 122 1.76 20.04 -6.82
C PRO A 122 0.79 21.12 -7.33
N LEU A 123 0.47 22.08 -6.46
CA LEU A 123 -0.55 23.11 -6.71
C LEU A 123 -0.24 24.04 -7.91
N ASN A 124 1.03 24.15 -8.28
CA ASN A 124 1.50 24.97 -9.40
C ASN A 124 1.46 24.24 -10.76
N LYS A 125 0.98 22.99 -10.82
CA LYS A 125 0.78 22.26 -12.08
C LYS A 125 -0.72 22.17 -12.45
N SER A 126 -0.99 22.07 -13.75
CA SER A 126 -2.33 21.85 -14.29
C SER A 126 -2.88 20.49 -13.86
N THR A 127 -4.18 20.41 -13.54
CA THR A 127 -4.88 19.16 -13.21
C THR A 127 -4.93 18.17 -14.36
N THR A 128 -4.80 18.66 -15.59
CA THR A 128 -4.75 17.84 -16.81
C THR A 128 -3.38 17.19 -17.04
N THR A 129 -2.35 17.59 -16.29
CA THR A 129 -1.03 16.96 -16.37
C THR A 129 -1.07 15.58 -15.69
N PRO A 130 -0.63 14.50 -16.36
CA PRO A 130 -0.58 13.16 -15.77
C PRO A 130 0.16 13.16 -14.42
N GLY A 131 -0.46 12.54 -13.41
CA GLY A 131 0.10 12.42 -12.06
C GLY A 131 -0.20 13.59 -11.11
N VAL A 132 -0.85 14.67 -11.58
CA VAL A 132 -1.22 15.80 -10.72
C VAL A 132 -2.48 15.49 -9.89
N ALA A 133 -3.56 15.07 -10.55
CA ALA A 133 -4.80 14.69 -9.86
C ALA A 133 -4.66 13.31 -9.20
N ARG A 134 -4.85 13.24 -7.88
CA ARG A 134 -4.63 12.03 -7.04
C ARG A 134 -5.87 11.62 -6.25
N GLY A 135 -6.82 12.53 -6.09
CA GLY A 135 -8.16 12.25 -5.61
C GLY A 135 -9.12 13.37 -5.98
N THR A 136 -10.25 13.44 -5.30
CA THR A 136 -11.34 14.38 -5.60
C THR A 136 -11.50 15.46 -4.53
N CYS A 137 -10.65 15.49 -3.50
CA CYS A 137 -10.70 16.49 -2.45
C CYS A 137 -10.27 17.85 -3.00
N ASP A 138 -10.89 18.93 -2.51
CA ASP A 138 -10.55 20.29 -2.93
C ASP A 138 -9.11 20.66 -2.51
N ARG A 139 -8.45 21.54 -3.30
CA ARG A 139 -7.07 21.99 -3.06
C ARG A 139 -6.83 22.71 -1.72
N GLY A 140 -7.88 23.10 -1.00
CA GLY A 140 -7.82 23.72 0.32
C GLY A 140 -8.38 22.86 1.45
N SER A 141 -8.66 21.58 1.18
CA SER A 141 -9.41 20.70 2.10
C SER A 141 -8.63 20.25 3.34
N GLY A 142 -7.31 20.10 3.23
CA GLY A 142 -6.46 19.54 4.29
C GLY A 142 -5.69 20.55 5.12
N ASP A 143 -6.13 21.80 5.23
CA ASP A 143 -5.57 22.73 6.22
C ASP A 143 -5.70 22.12 7.63
N PRO A 144 -4.60 21.88 8.36
CA PRO A 144 -4.64 21.17 9.64
C PRO A 144 -5.58 21.80 10.66
N LYS A 145 -5.53 23.13 10.81
CA LYS A 145 -6.39 23.84 11.79
C LYS A 145 -7.87 23.67 11.45
N LEU A 146 -8.21 23.70 10.16
CA LEU A 146 -9.56 23.47 9.71
C LEU A 146 -9.99 22.01 9.95
N VAL A 147 -9.15 21.03 9.62
CA VAL A 147 -9.45 19.60 9.79
C VAL A 147 -9.60 19.25 11.27
N GLU A 148 -8.66 19.66 12.11
CA GLU A 148 -8.67 19.43 13.57
C GLU A 148 -9.92 20.04 14.23
N SER A 149 -10.31 21.26 13.84
CA SER A 149 -11.49 21.93 14.40
C SER A 149 -12.81 21.36 13.89
N LYS A 150 -12.88 20.96 12.62
CA LYS A 150 -14.12 20.46 11.99
C LYS A 150 -14.37 18.99 12.28
N TYR A 151 -13.32 18.18 12.39
CA TYR A 151 -13.39 16.74 12.60
C TYR A 151 -12.56 16.26 13.81
N PRO A 152 -12.77 16.84 15.02
CA PRO A 152 -11.97 16.49 16.19
C PRO A 152 -12.18 15.04 16.66
N GLY A 153 -13.28 14.40 16.24
CA GLY A 153 -13.58 12.99 16.51
C GLY A 153 -13.14 12.03 15.42
N ALA A 154 -12.36 12.49 14.42
CA ALA A 154 -11.84 11.61 13.39
C ALA A 154 -11.03 10.47 14.03
N SER A 155 -11.33 9.24 13.63
CA SER A 155 -10.67 8.04 14.14
C SER A 155 -10.49 7.03 13.02
N VAL A 156 -9.56 6.10 13.22
CA VAL A 156 -9.34 4.98 12.34
C VAL A 156 -9.21 3.72 13.19
N VAL A 157 -9.83 2.63 12.73
CA VAL A 157 -9.74 1.33 13.39
C VAL A 157 -9.02 0.34 12.48
N PHE A 158 -7.83 -0.06 12.93
CA PHE A 158 -7.05 -1.13 12.33
C PHE A 158 -7.34 -2.43 13.07
N SER A 159 -7.79 -3.46 12.36
CA SER A 159 -8.12 -4.74 13.00
C SER A 159 -7.70 -5.94 12.14
N LYS A 160 -7.82 -7.14 12.72
CA LYS A 160 -7.56 -8.43 12.05
C LYS A 160 -6.21 -8.47 11.31
N LEU A 161 -5.19 -7.87 11.91
CA LEU A 161 -3.82 -7.87 11.41
C LEU A 161 -3.34 -9.31 11.23
N ARG A 162 -2.88 -9.63 10.02
CA ARG A 162 -2.32 -10.95 9.68
C ARG A 162 -1.09 -10.78 8.82
N PHE A 163 -0.12 -11.65 9.04
CA PHE A 163 1.06 -11.81 8.19
C PHE A 163 1.39 -13.29 8.05
N GLY A 164 2.06 -13.65 6.97
CA GLY A 164 2.43 -15.02 6.67
C GLY A 164 2.70 -15.24 5.20
N ASP A 165 2.62 -16.50 4.78
CA ASP A 165 2.85 -16.92 3.40
C ASP A 165 1.83 -16.29 2.43
N ILE A 166 2.23 -16.20 1.16
CA ILE A 166 1.35 -15.74 0.08
C ILE A 166 0.05 -16.55 0.10
N ASP A 167 -1.07 -15.83 -0.01
CA ASP A 167 -2.43 -16.36 -0.04
C ASP A 167 -2.93 -17.02 1.27
N SER A 168 -2.15 -17.00 2.35
CA SER A 168 -2.53 -17.58 3.65
C SER A 168 -3.35 -16.67 4.56
N THR A 169 -3.37 -15.35 4.28
CA THR A 169 -3.84 -14.34 5.25
C THR A 169 -5.28 -13.86 5.04
N TYR A 170 -5.87 -14.10 3.87
CA TYR A 170 -7.17 -13.55 3.49
C TYR A 170 -8.19 -14.60 3.01
N MET A 171 -7.76 -15.84 2.76
CA MET A 171 -8.67 -16.96 2.50
C MET A 171 -9.19 -17.53 3.84
N PRO A 172 -10.46 -17.95 3.94
CA PRO A 172 -10.86 -18.83 5.02
C PRO A 172 -10.01 -20.10 4.93
N ARG A 173 -9.33 -20.51 6.00
CA ARG A 173 -8.72 -21.84 6.08
C ARG A 173 -9.83 -22.85 5.77
N LYS A 174 -9.75 -23.55 4.64
CA LYS A 174 -10.56 -24.76 4.45
C LYS A 174 -10.09 -25.74 5.52
N GLY A 175 -10.89 -25.90 6.57
CA GLY A 175 -10.67 -26.92 7.58
C GLY A 175 -10.71 -28.29 6.92
N ASN A 176 -9.58 -29.00 6.99
CA ASN A 176 -9.47 -30.43 7.22
C ASN A 176 -7.97 -30.75 7.29
N TYR A 177 -7.36 -30.49 8.44
CA TYR A 177 -6.15 -31.22 8.82
C TYR A 177 -6.61 -32.36 9.73
N SER A 178 -6.82 -33.54 9.14
CA SER A 178 -6.67 -34.76 9.89
C SER A 178 -5.20 -34.88 10.25
N SER A 179 -4.89 -34.70 11.53
CA SER A 179 -3.59 -35.08 12.07
C SER A 179 -3.47 -36.61 12.02
N THR A 180 -2.97 -37.14 10.91
CA THR A 180 -2.30 -38.44 10.91
C THR A 180 -0.87 -38.18 10.49
N GLY A 181 0.00 -37.99 11.49
CA GLY A 181 1.44 -38.04 11.26
C GLY A 181 1.87 -39.45 10.86
N PRO A 182 2.96 -39.62 10.10
CA PRO A 182 3.66 -40.89 10.04
C PRO A 182 4.63 -41.00 11.22
N GLU A 183 4.81 -42.25 11.67
CA GLU A 183 5.82 -42.74 12.61
C GLU A 183 7.26 -42.32 12.25
#